data_AF-A0A8T5H902-F1
#
_entry.id   AF-A0A8T5H902-F1
#
_cell.length_a   1.000
_cell.length_b   1.000
_cell.length_c   1.000
_cell.angle_alpha   90.00
_cell.angle_beta   90.00
_cell.angle_gamma   90.00
#
_symmetry.space_group_name_H-M   'P 1'
#
loop_
_entity.id
_entity.type
_entity.pdbx_description
1 polymer ?
#
loop_
_entity_poly.entity_id
_entity_poly.type
_entity_poly.pdbx_seq_one_letter_code
_entity_poly.pdbx_strand_id
1 'polypeptide(L)' 'MKALVYDEYTTDDNFSKILKIKNLPNPEPRSDEVVFKVISAGLNYDDIWGMRGKPLAIPLPHISGTDAA' A
#
# COMPACT_ATOMS: atom_id res chain seq x y z
N MET A 1 6.45 2.89 11.70
CA MET A 1 7.20 2.54 10.47
C MET A 1 7.02 3.63 9.40
N LYS A 2 7.93 3.70 8.41
CA LYS A 2 7.70 4.48 7.18
C LYS A 2 6.93 3.61 6.18
N ALA A 3 5.94 4.17 5.49
CA ALA A 3 5.18 3.47 4.46
C ALA A 3 4.86 4.41 3.29
N LEU A 4 4.68 3.84 2.09
CA LEU A 4 4.13 4.53 0.93
C LEU A 4 2.61 4.39 0.95
N VAL A 5 1.91 5.52 1.07
CA VAL A 5 0.47 5.58 1.36
C VAL A 5 -0.22 6.43 0.30
N TYR A 6 -1.44 6.07 -0.09
CA TYR A 6 -2.35 6.93 -0.86
C TYR A 6 -3.70 7.04 -0.15
N ASP A 7 -4.23 8.26 -0.13
CA ASP A 7 -5.51 8.60 0.54
C ASP A 7 -6.66 8.74 -0.46
N GLU A 8 -6.36 8.76 -1.76
CA GLU A 8 -7.30 8.93 -2.85
C GLU A 8 -6.89 8.05 -4.03
N TYR A 9 -7.86 7.71 -4.88
CA TYR A 9 -7.60 7.05 -6.16
C TYR A 9 -7.11 8.05 -7.22
N THR A 10 -6.43 7.56 -8.24
CA THR A 10 -6.16 8.31 -9.48
C THR A 10 -7.01 7.78 -10.64
N THR A 11 -7.41 8.69 -11.53
CA THR A 11 -8.15 8.39 -12.76
C THR A 11 -7.31 8.60 -14.02
N ASP A 12 -6.11 9.16 -13.89
CA ASP A 12 -5.22 9.58 -14.98
C ASP A 12 -3.85 8.89 -14.93
N ASP A 13 -3.72 7.84 -14.11
CA ASP A 13 -2.48 7.11 -13.85
C ASP A 13 -1.32 7.98 -13.35
N ASN A 14 -1.61 9.18 -12.86
CA ASN A 14 -0.61 10.02 -12.21
C ASN A 14 -0.37 9.58 -10.76
N PHE A 15 0.18 8.38 -10.59
CA PHE A 15 0.37 7.73 -9.29
C PHE A 15 1.28 8.53 -8.36
N SER A 16 2.30 9.20 -8.90
CA SER A 16 3.25 9.99 -8.09
C SER A 16 2.56 11.17 -7.37
N LYS A 17 1.43 11.65 -7.88
CA LYS A 17 0.64 12.70 -7.24
C LYS A 17 0.01 12.24 -5.92
N ILE A 18 -0.52 11.02 -5.90
CA ILE A 18 -1.28 10.45 -4.78
C ILE A 18 -0.39 9.71 -3.77
N LEU A 19 0.74 9.16 -4.21
CA LEU A 19 1.65 8.40 -3.36
C LEU A 19 2.47 9.32 -2.44
N LYS A 20 2.38 9.11 -1.13
CA LYS A 20 3.08 9.86 -0.09
C LYS A 20 3.82 8.93 0.87
N ILE A 21 5.06 9.24 1.17
CA ILE A 21 5.77 8.57 2.28
C ILE A 21 5.25 9.18 3.60
N LYS A 22 4.68 8.33 4.47
CA LYS A 22 4.19 8.73 5.80
C LYS A 22 4.92 7.97 6.90
N ASN A 23 5.06 8.61 8.06
CA ASN A 23 5.42 7.92 9.31
C ASN A 23 4.13 7.47 10.00
N LEU A 24 3.99 6.17 10.21
CA LEU A 24 2.84 5.54 10.86
C LEU A 24 3.29 4.82 12.15
N PRO A 25 2.37 4.46 13.06
CA PRO A 25 2.66 3.49 14.12
C PRO A 25 3.20 2.19 13.54
N ASN A 26 3.97 1.43 14.34
CA ASN A 26 4.29 0.06 13.96
C ASN A 26 3.02 -0.80 14.12
N PRO A 27 2.79 -1.80 13.24
CA PRO A 27 1.65 -2.69 13.39
C PRO A 27 1.80 -3.54 14.65
N GLU A 28 0.67 -3.83 15.29
CA GLU A 28 0.56 -4.78 16.39
C GLU A 28 -0.15 -6.03 15.88
N PRO A 29 0.50 -7.22 15.94
CA PRO A 29 -0.12 -8.44 15.43
C PRO A 29 -1.21 -8.96 16.38
N ARG A 30 -2.24 -9.60 15.82
CA ARG A 30 -3.08 -10.53 16.59
C ARG A 30 -2.30 -11.79 16.97
N SER A 31 -2.91 -12.66 17.77
CA SER A 31 -2.30 -13.91 18.25
C SER A 31 -1.89 -14.89 17.14
N ASP A 32 -2.47 -14.74 15.94
CA ASP A 32 -2.27 -15.59 14.77
C ASP A 32 -1.53 -14.89 13.62
N GLU A 33 -0.98 -13.70 13.87
CA GLU A 33 -0.32 -12.87 12.86
C GLU A 33 1.16 -12.66 13.16
N VAL A 34 1.93 -12.34 12.13
CA VAL A 34 3.35 -12.02 12.25
C VAL A 34 3.62 -10.60 11.77
N VAL A 35 4.52 -9.91 12.48
CA VAL A 35 5.13 -8.67 11.99
C VAL A 35 6.57 -9.00 11.60
N PHE A 36 6.91 -8.75 10.34
CA PHE A 36 8.26 -8.92 9.84
C PHE A 36 8.77 -7.60 9.24
N LYS A 37 10.09 -7.49 9.16
CA LYS A 37 10.75 -6.34 8.56
C LYS A 37 10.91 -6.59 7.06
N VAL A 38 10.20 -5.81 6.25
CA VAL A 38 10.37 -5.79 4.79
C VAL A 38 11.74 -5.20 4.43
N ILE A 39 12.56 -5.98 3.73
CA ILE A 39 13.86 -5.57 3.18
C ILE A 39 13.75 -5.30 1.68
N SER A 40 12.86 -6.00 0.99
CA SER A 40 12.56 -5.83 -0.43
C SER A 40 11.07 -6.02 -0.69
N ALA A 41 10.52 -5.27 -1.66
CA ALA A 41 9.13 -5.37 -2.07
C ALA A 41 9.05 -5.50 -3.60
N GLY A 42 8.09 -6.29 -4.08
CA GLY A 42 7.76 -6.40 -5.50
C GLY A 42 6.81 -5.29 -5.94
N LEU A 43 6.85 -4.93 -7.22
CA LEU A 43 5.88 -4.05 -7.87
C LEU A 43 5.09 -4.87 -8.88
N ASN A 44 3.78 -4.90 -8.71
CA ASN A 44 2.86 -5.73 -9.47
C ASN A 44 1.75 -4.87 -10.12
N TYR A 45 0.96 -5.49 -10.99
CA TYR A 45 -0.12 -4.78 -11.69
C TYR A 45 -1.34 -4.53 -10.81
N ASP A 46 -1.54 -5.34 -9.77
CA ASP A 46 -2.59 -5.14 -8.77
C ASP A 46 -2.39 -3.87 -7.95
N ASP A 47 -1.14 -3.40 -7.76
CA ASP A 47 -0.84 -2.09 -7.17
C ASP A 47 -1.53 -0.96 -7.97
N ILE A 48 -1.49 -1.06 -9.30
CA ILE A 48 -2.14 -0.11 -10.21
C ILE A 48 -3.67 -0.21 -10.07
N TRP A 49 -4.22 -1.42 -9.99
CA TRP A 49 -5.66 -1.62 -9.79
C TRP A 49 -6.13 -1.00 -8.46
N GLY A 50 -5.36 -1.20 -7.38
CA GLY A 50 -5.61 -0.59 -6.08
C GLY A 50 -5.60 0.93 -6.14
N MET A 51 -4.59 1.53 -6.80
CA MET A 51 -4.51 2.98 -6.96
C MET A 51 -5.61 3.58 -7.87
N ARG A 52 -6.16 2.80 -8.79
CA ARG A 52 -7.32 3.19 -9.61
C ARG A 52 -8.67 2.97 -8.90
N GLY A 53 -8.69 2.11 -7.88
CA GLY A 53 -9.93 1.59 -7.28
C GLY A 53 -10.77 0.73 -8.24
N LYS A 54 -10.15 0.15 -9.27
CA LYS A 54 -10.82 -0.67 -10.31
C LYS A 54 -9.89 -1.82 -10.78
N PRO A 55 -10.42 -3.04 -10.99
CA PRO A 55 -11.84 -3.42 -10.91
C PRO A 55 -12.37 -3.56 -9.48
N LEU A 56 -11.49 -3.57 -8.47
CA LEU A 56 -11.86 -3.68 -7.06
C LEU A 56 -11.47 -2.40 -6.31
N ALA A 57 -12.41 -1.84 -5.56
CA ALA A 57 -12.14 -0.75 -4.63
C ALA A 57 -11.59 -1.32 -3.31
N ILE A 58 -10.64 -0.61 -2.73
CA ILE A 58 -9.92 -0.98 -1.50
C ILE A 58 -10.13 0.10 -0.42
N PRO A 59 -10.04 -0.24 0.87
CA PRO A 59 -10.16 0.77 1.93
C PRO A 59 -9.03 1.80 1.85
N LEU A 60 -9.40 3.09 1.92
CA LEU A 60 -8.47 4.22 2.01
C LEU A 60 -8.41 4.75 3.45
N PRO A 61 -7.25 5.22 3.94
CA PRO A 61 -5.95 5.25 3.25
C PRO A 61 -5.33 3.85 3.11
N HIS A 62 -4.54 3.65 2.06
CA HIS A 62 -4.00 2.33 1.75
C HIS A 62 -2.49 2.30 1.57
N ILE A 63 -1.90 1.16 1.93
CA ILE A 63 -0.52 0.76 1.67
C ILE A 63 -0.60 -0.46 0.77
N SER A 64 -0.23 -0.34 -0.51
CA SER A 64 -0.19 -1.48 -1.44
C SER A 64 1.08 -2.33 -1.23
N GLY A 65 1.14 -3.46 -1.93
CA GLY A 65 2.28 -4.40 -1.93
C GLY A 65 1.82 -5.82 -1.63
N THR A 66 2.01 -6.71 -2.61
CA THR A 66 1.62 -8.13 -2.52
C THR A 66 2.79 -9.11 -2.49
N ASP A 67 4.03 -8.62 -2.68
CA ASP A 67 5.26 -9.40 -2.57
C ASP A 67 6.27 -8.70 -1.65
N ALA A 68 6.90 -9.45 -0.75
CA ALA A 68 7.93 -8.96 0.16
C ALA A 68 8.97 -10.03 0.54
N ALA A 69 10.19 -9.59 0.85
CA ALA A 69 11.28 -10.39 1.45
C ALA A 69 12.04 -9.58 2.51
#